data_AF-A0A286AXD3-F1
#
_entry.id   AF-A0A286AXD3-F1
#
_cell.length_a   1.000
_cell.length_b   1.000
_cell.length_c   1.000
_cell.angle_alpha   90.00
_cell.angle_beta   90.00
_cell.angle_gamma   90.00
#
_symmetry.space_group_name_H-M   'P 1'
#
loop_
_entity.id
_entity.type
_entity.pdbx_description
1 polymer ?
#
loop_
_entity_poly.entity_id
_entity_poly.type
_entity_poly.pdbx_seq_one_letter_code
_entity_poly.pdbx_strand_id
1 'polypeptide(L)'
;MKIPMPRAAKRQHGVVLLFCLVILVILLAGGVAVVRSMHTSLSTAGNLAFRRDLVNQGERAVSAVLAKFATSGTLATATTDVPAENFKATKLETNAQGMPKALLDDTAFGAVGKASNDITDSAAQVSIRYVIDRLCTSSGTATSTGCVQSSAAPSGGTAGPVPPPPPPTATVYRLSMRISGPRDTQVFVQSTFTKPD
;
A
#
# COMPACT_ATOMS: atom_id res chain seq x y z
N MET A 1 79.86 -36.67 -48.37
CA MET A 1 79.23 -37.15 -47.12
C MET A 1 78.91 -35.94 -46.24
N LYS A 2 77.66 -35.47 -46.22
CA LYS A 2 77.19 -34.33 -45.39
C LYS A 2 76.05 -34.86 -44.52
N ILE A 3 76.27 -34.87 -43.21
CA ILE A 3 75.32 -35.38 -42.20
C ILE A 3 74.30 -34.27 -41.92
N PRO A 4 72.98 -34.48 -42.08
CA PRO A 4 71.98 -33.49 -41.67
C PRO A 4 71.78 -33.55 -40.15
N MET A 5 71.86 -32.39 -39.49
CA MET A 5 71.54 -32.25 -38.06
C MET A 5 70.02 -32.34 -37.80
N PRO A 6 69.58 -32.99 -36.71
CA PRO A 6 68.17 -33.03 -36.36
C PRO A 6 67.71 -31.66 -35.83
N ARG A 7 66.64 -31.10 -36.42
CA ARG A 7 65.91 -29.96 -35.85
C ARG A 7 65.21 -30.44 -34.57
N ALA A 8 65.54 -29.85 -33.43
CA ALA A 8 64.83 -30.07 -32.18
C ALA A 8 63.35 -29.67 -32.36
N ALA A 9 62.46 -30.66 -32.31
CA ALA A 9 61.03 -30.41 -32.24
C ALA A 9 60.73 -29.69 -30.92
N LYS A 10 60.30 -28.42 -31.01
CA LYS A 10 59.77 -27.70 -29.85
C LYS A 10 58.57 -28.48 -29.33
N ARG A 11 58.72 -29.09 -28.16
CA ARG A 11 57.65 -29.78 -27.45
C ARG A 11 56.56 -28.74 -27.14
N GLN A 12 55.41 -28.87 -27.80
CA GLN A 12 54.27 -27.98 -27.54
C GLN A 12 53.84 -28.15 -26.08
N HIS A 13 53.83 -27.03 -25.37
CA HIS A 13 53.46 -26.94 -23.97
C HIS A 13 51.96 -27.25 -23.82
N GLY A 14 51.63 -28.38 -23.19
CA GLY A 14 50.25 -28.75 -22.79
C GLY A 14 49.59 -27.83 -21.76
N VAL A 15 50.15 -26.63 -21.55
CA VAL A 15 49.72 -25.62 -20.59
C VAL A 15 48.56 -24.77 -21.16
N VAL A 16 48.45 -24.64 -22.49
CA VAL A 16 47.38 -23.87 -23.15
C VAL A 16 46.00 -24.44 -22.84
N LEU A 17 45.84 -25.77 -22.89
CA LEU A 17 44.58 -26.44 -22.57
C LEU A 17 44.15 -26.17 -21.11
N LEU A 18 45.11 -26.17 -20.18
CA LEU A 18 44.86 -25.92 -18.77
C LEU A 18 44.43 -24.47 -18.53
N PHE A 19 45.04 -23.49 -19.21
CA PHE A 19 44.59 -22.11 -19.21
C PHE A 19 43.17 -21.94 -19.77
N CYS A 20 42.88 -22.55 -20.92
CA CYS A 20 41.55 -22.53 -21.51
C CYS A 20 40.51 -23.12 -20.55
N LEU A 21 40.82 -24.23 -19.86
CA LEU A 21 39.93 -24.84 -18.88
C LEU A 21 39.66 -23.91 -17.69
N VAL A 22 40.70 -23.29 -17.12
CA VAL A 22 40.56 -22.33 -16.01
C VAL A 22 39.68 -21.15 -16.43
N ILE A 23 39.92 -20.58 -17.61
CA ILE A 23 39.10 -19.48 -18.14
C ILE A 23 37.64 -19.93 -18.33
N LEU A 24 37.42 -21.12 -18.88
CA LEU A 24 36.08 -21.67 -19.08
C LEU A 24 35.34 -21.86 -17.76
N VAL A 25 36.02 -22.35 -16.71
CA VAL A 25 35.46 -22.46 -15.36
C VAL A 25 35.11 -21.08 -14.77
N ILE A 26 35.97 -20.09 -14.94
CA ILE A 26 35.70 -18.71 -14.47
C ILE A 26 34.48 -18.12 -15.18
N LEU A 27 34.39 -18.28 -16.51
CA LEU A 27 33.24 -17.80 -17.30
C LEU A 27 31.94 -18.52 -16.91
N LEU A 28 31.98 -19.84 -16.68
CA LEU A 28 30.84 -20.61 -16.19
C LEU A 28 30.38 -20.13 -14.80
N ALA A 29 31.34 -19.93 -13.87
CA ALA A 29 31.04 -19.40 -12.54
C ALA A 29 30.44 -17.98 -12.61
N GLY A 30 30.97 -17.12 -13.48
CA GLY A 30 30.41 -15.80 -13.76
C GLY A 30 29.00 -15.86 -14.35
N GLY A 31 28.76 -16.76 -15.30
CA GLY A 31 27.44 -16.97 -15.89
C GLY A 31 26.38 -17.40 -14.86
N VAL A 32 26.72 -18.33 -13.96
CA VAL A 32 25.83 -18.76 -12.87
C VAL A 32 25.52 -17.59 -11.92
N ALA A 33 26.52 -16.78 -11.58
CA ALA A 33 26.33 -15.60 -10.74
C ALA A 33 25.35 -14.59 -11.39
N VAL A 34 25.47 -14.35 -12.69
CA VAL A 34 24.58 -13.45 -13.44
C VAL A 34 23.14 -13.98 -13.46
N VAL A 35 22.92 -15.27 -13.75
CA VAL A 35 21.56 -15.87 -13.76
C VAL A 35 20.90 -15.75 -12.39
N ARG A 36 21.64 -16.01 -11.31
CA ARG A 36 21.14 -15.83 -9.94
C ARG A 36 20.81 -14.36 -9.64
N SER A 37 21.65 -13.43 -10.10
CA SER A 37 21.41 -11.99 -9.96
C SER A 37 20.16 -11.56 -10.74
N MET A 38 19.93 -12.08 -11.95
CA MET A 38 18.74 -11.75 -12.72
C MET A 38 17.47 -12.29 -12.05
N HIS A 39 17.50 -13.53 -11.57
CA HIS A 39 16.37 -14.14 -10.88
C HIS A 39 15.98 -13.35 -9.61
N THR A 40 16.98 -12.91 -8.84
CA THR A 40 16.73 -12.06 -7.66
C THR A 40 16.17 -10.69 -8.05
N SER A 41 16.76 -10.00 -9.04
CA SER A 41 16.25 -8.72 -9.54
C SER A 41 14.82 -8.80 -10.07
N LEU A 42 14.48 -9.84 -10.82
CA LEU A 42 13.13 -10.05 -11.36
C LEU A 42 12.11 -10.34 -10.24
N SER A 43 12.49 -11.12 -9.24
CA SER A 43 11.64 -11.39 -8.07
C SER A 43 11.33 -10.11 -7.30
N THR A 44 12.35 -9.28 -7.03
CA THR A 44 12.19 -7.99 -6.35
C THR A 44 11.34 -7.02 -7.18
N ALA A 45 11.59 -6.93 -8.49
CA ALA A 45 10.78 -6.10 -9.39
C ALA A 45 9.31 -6.55 -9.43
N GLY A 46 9.05 -7.86 -9.43
CA GLY A 46 7.70 -8.42 -9.36
C GLY A 46 6.96 -8.03 -8.07
N ASN A 47 7.61 -8.13 -6.92
CA ASN A 47 6.99 -7.73 -5.64
C ASN A 47 6.67 -6.24 -5.59
N LEU A 48 7.52 -5.38 -6.17
CA LEU A 48 7.24 -3.95 -6.28
C LEU A 48 6.09 -3.67 -7.25
N ALA A 49 6.03 -4.38 -8.37
CA ALA A 49 4.94 -4.26 -9.33
C ALA A 49 3.61 -4.65 -8.68
N PHE A 50 3.56 -5.77 -7.94
CA PHE A 50 2.38 -6.15 -7.16
C PHE A 50 2.04 -5.09 -6.12
N ARG A 51 3.02 -4.56 -5.37
CA ARG A 51 2.76 -3.49 -4.40
C ARG A 51 2.13 -2.24 -5.04
N ARG A 52 2.60 -1.83 -6.22
CA ARG A 52 2.05 -0.69 -6.97
C ARG A 52 0.65 -0.98 -7.49
N ASP A 53 0.42 -2.18 -8.01
CA ASP A 53 -0.90 -2.62 -8.46
C ASP A 53 -1.89 -2.63 -7.29
N LEU A 54 -1.52 -3.19 -6.14
CA LEU A 54 -2.38 -3.20 -4.95
C LEU A 54 -2.73 -1.78 -4.48
N VAL A 55 -1.81 -0.81 -4.53
CA VAL A 55 -2.14 0.59 -4.23
C VAL A 55 -3.19 1.14 -5.20
N ASN A 56 -3.03 0.89 -6.50
CA ASN A 56 -3.98 1.33 -7.53
C ASN A 56 -5.36 0.67 -7.33
N GLN A 57 -5.39 -0.64 -7.07
CA GLN A 57 -6.64 -1.34 -6.74
C GLN A 57 -7.30 -0.75 -5.49
N GLY A 58 -6.50 -0.35 -4.49
CA GLY A 58 -6.97 0.34 -3.28
C GLY A 58 -7.70 1.65 -3.54
N GLU A 59 -7.31 2.41 -4.57
CA GLU A 59 -7.98 3.67 -4.92
C GLU A 59 -9.44 3.44 -5.36
N ARG A 60 -9.77 2.27 -5.92
CA ARG A 60 -11.16 1.92 -6.28
C ARG A 60 -12.07 1.80 -5.05
N ALA A 61 -11.53 1.42 -3.90
CA ALA A 61 -12.31 1.35 -2.67
C ALA A 61 -12.72 2.75 -2.18
N VAL A 62 -11.96 3.80 -2.51
CA VAL A 62 -12.27 5.18 -2.11
C VAL A 62 -13.60 5.63 -2.70
N SER A 63 -13.83 5.41 -4.00
CA SER A 63 -15.09 5.81 -4.65
C SER A 63 -16.30 5.03 -4.10
N ALA A 64 -16.14 3.73 -3.84
CA ALA A 64 -17.17 2.89 -3.22
C ALA A 64 -17.52 3.38 -1.80
N VAL A 65 -16.52 3.80 -1.02
CA VAL A 65 -16.73 4.37 0.31
C VAL A 65 -17.41 5.73 0.22
N LEU A 66 -16.94 6.63 -0.65
CA LEU A 66 -17.54 7.96 -0.83
C LEU A 66 -19.01 7.88 -1.26
N ALA A 67 -19.39 6.88 -2.05
CA ALA A 67 -20.79 6.65 -2.41
C ALA A 67 -21.69 6.39 -1.19
N LYS A 68 -21.16 5.78 -0.11
CA LYS A 68 -21.90 5.57 1.15
C LYS A 68 -22.15 6.87 1.91
N PHE A 69 -21.32 7.89 1.70
CA PHE A 69 -21.44 9.21 2.33
C PHE A 69 -22.23 10.22 1.50
N ALA A 70 -22.58 9.89 0.25
CA ALA A 70 -23.45 10.69 -0.61
C ALA A 70 -24.84 10.87 0.04
N THR A 71 -25.63 11.84 -0.43
CA THR A 71 -26.93 12.21 0.16
C THR A 71 -27.90 11.04 0.33
N SER A 72 -27.89 10.07 -0.58
CA SER A 72 -28.71 8.85 -0.52
C SER A 72 -27.99 7.62 0.05
N GLY A 73 -26.75 7.79 0.50
CA GLY A 73 -25.92 6.70 1.00
C GLY A 73 -26.25 6.29 2.44
N THR A 74 -25.86 5.08 2.81
CA THR A 74 -26.16 4.48 4.13
C THR A 74 -25.46 5.19 5.30
N LEU A 75 -24.37 5.91 5.03
CA LEU A 75 -23.63 6.70 6.01
C LEU A 75 -23.91 8.20 5.91
N ALA A 76 -24.90 8.62 5.10
CA ALA A 76 -25.23 10.03 4.88
C ALA A 76 -25.50 10.79 6.19
N THR A 77 -26.14 10.15 7.17
CA THR A 77 -26.57 10.74 8.44
C THR A 77 -26.10 9.91 9.66
N ALA A 78 -25.13 9.03 9.48
CA ALA A 78 -24.67 8.13 10.54
C ALA A 78 -23.98 8.91 11.68
N THR A 79 -24.56 8.83 12.87
CA THR A 79 -24.02 9.42 14.12
C THR A 79 -23.45 8.39 15.08
N THR A 80 -23.81 7.11 14.91
CA THR A 80 -23.34 5.98 15.71
C THR A 80 -22.55 5.00 14.86
N ASP A 81 -21.94 4.01 15.49
CA ASP A 81 -21.23 2.94 14.78
C ASP A 81 -22.18 2.20 13.84
N VAL A 82 -21.69 1.90 12.63
CA VAL A 82 -22.40 1.09 11.64
C VAL A 82 -21.46 -0.02 11.17
N PRO A 83 -21.33 -1.12 11.95
CA PRO A 83 -20.45 -2.24 11.58
C PRO A 83 -20.85 -2.89 10.26
N ALA A 84 -22.13 -2.80 9.87
CA ALA A 84 -22.61 -3.24 8.56
C ALA A 84 -21.95 -2.49 7.39
N GLU A 85 -21.33 -1.33 7.63
CA GLU A 85 -20.63 -0.53 6.63
C GLU A 85 -19.14 -0.35 6.94
N ASN A 86 -18.61 -1.13 7.90
CA ASN A 86 -17.26 -0.97 8.46
C ASN A 86 -17.00 0.44 9.01
N PHE A 87 -18.03 1.09 9.56
CA PHE A 87 -17.96 2.47 10.04
C PHE A 87 -17.96 2.54 11.57
N LYS A 88 -17.02 3.32 12.11
CA LYS A 88 -16.96 3.75 13.51
C LYS A 88 -17.15 5.26 13.62
N ALA A 89 -18.03 5.66 14.54
CA ALA A 89 -18.31 7.06 14.81
C ALA A 89 -17.21 7.75 15.65
N THR A 90 -16.27 6.97 16.18
CA THR A 90 -15.10 7.41 16.94
C THR A 90 -13.81 6.97 16.30
N LYS A 91 -12.72 7.69 16.61
CA LYS A 91 -11.38 7.38 16.16
C LYS A 91 -10.95 6.01 16.69
N LEU A 92 -10.49 5.15 15.80
CA LEU A 92 -9.95 3.83 16.14
C LEU A 92 -8.53 3.94 16.70
N GLU A 93 -8.21 3.06 17.66
CA GLU A 93 -6.85 2.89 18.15
C GLU A 93 -5.90 2.47 17.02
N THR A 94 -4.74 3.11 16.97
CA THR A 94 -3.73 2.87 15.95
C THR A 94 -2.48 2.21 16.52
N ASN A 95 -1.69 1.57 15.67
CA ASN A 95 -0.32 1.20 15.97
C ASN A 95 0.63 2.40 15.87
N ALA A 96 1.94 2.17 16.04
CA ALA A 96 2.98 3.20 15.95
C ALA A 96 3.07 3.85 14.55
N GLN A 97 2.63 3.14 13.51
CA GLN A 97 2.59 3.60 12.13
C GLN A 97 1.29 4.34 11.77
N GLY A 98 0.37 4.52 12.72
CA GLY A 98 -0.89 5.23 12.51
C GLY A 98 -2.04 4.39 11.91
N MET A 99 -1.82 3.09 11.65
CA MET A 99 -2.85 2.20 11.11
C MET A 99 -3.77 1.67 12.21
N PRO A 100 -5.10 1.64 12.03
CA PRO A 100 -6.02 1.03 12.98
C PRO A 100 -5.65 -0.41 13.30
N LYS A 101 -5.53 -0.75 14.59
CA LYS A 101 -5.19 -2.11 15.04
C LYS A 101 -6.20 -3.15 14.54
N ALA A 102 -7.45 -2.73 14.36
CA ALA A 102 -8.52 -3.58 13.81
C ALA A 102 -8.27 -4.07 12.38
N LEU A 103 -7.35 -3.49 11.60
CA LEU A 103 -6.96 -4.00 10.28
C LEU A 103 -5.81 -5.02 10.35
N LEU A 104 -5.11 -5.11 11.48
CA LEU A 104 -3.96 -5.99 11.66
C LEU A 104 -4.36 -7.40 12.07
N ASP A 105 -5.53 -7.53 12.70
CA ASP A 105 -6.05 -8.79 13.23
C ASP A 105 -7.53 -8.98 12.83
N ASP A 106 -7.84 -10.16 12.31
CA ASP A 106 -9.16 -10.46 11.74
C ASP A 106 -10.22 -10.65 12.83
N THR A 107 -9.83 -11.08 14.03
CA THR A 107 -10.73 -11.16 15.19
C THR A 107 -11.08 -9.76 15.69
N ALA A 108 -10.09 -8.87 15.81
CA ALA A 108 -10.28 -7.47 16.16
C ALA A 108 -11.11 -6.72 15.11
N PHE A 109 -10.93 -7.04 13.82
CA PHE A 109 -11.75 -6.50 12.74
C PHE A 109 -13.24 -6.80 12.95
N GLY A 110 -13.57 -8.02 13.38
CA GLY A 110 -14.96 -8.44 13.63
C GLY A 110 -15.72 -7.61 14.66
N ALA A 111 -15.01 -6.86 15.52
CA ALA A 111 -15.63 -5.93 16.47
C ALA A 111 -16.04 -4.58 15.86
N VAL A 112 -15.51 -4.23 14.68
CA VAL A 112 -15.66 -2.90 14.07
C VAL A 112 -16.23 -2.93 12.65
N GLY A 113 -16.21 -4.08 11.98
CA GLY A 113 -16.70 -4.25 10.63
C GLY A 113 -17.12 -5.69 10.33
N LYS A 114 -17.41 -5.95 9.06
CA LYS A 114 -17.81 -7.27 8.54
C LYS A 114 -16.94 -7.63 7.34
N ALA A 115 -16.39 -8.84 7.35
CA ALA A 115 -15.60 -9.36 6.23
C ALA A 115 -16.42 -9.48 4.92
N SER A 116 -17.74 -9.58 5.01
CA SER A 116 -18.63 -9.56 3.84
C SER A 116 -18.58 -8.25 3.04
N ASN A 117 -18.03 -7.19 3.63
CA ASN A 117 -17.85 -5.90 2.98
C ASN A 117 -16.50 -5.75 2.27
N ASP A 118 -15.61 -6.75 2.38
CA ASP A 118 -14.32 -6.72 1.70
C ASP A 118 -14.54 -6.67 0.19
N ILE A 119 -13.84 -5.77 -0.49
CA ILE A 119 -13.91 -5.64 -1.96
C ILE A 119 -12.92 -6.66 -2.54
N THR A 120 -13.42 -7.62 -3.29
CA THR A 120 -12.62 -8.73 -3.82
C THR A 120 -12.61 -8.76 -5.34
N ASP A 121 -11.44 -9.04 -5.91
CA ASP A 121 -11.26 -9.39 -7.32
C ASP A 121 -10.61 -10.79 -7.36
N SER A 122 -11.42 -11.80 -7.69
CA SER A 122 -10.97 -13.18 -7.73
C SER A 122 -10.03 -13.48 -8.90
N ALA A 123 -10.14 -12.73 -10.00
CA ALA A 123 -9.26 -12.90 -11.16
C ALA A 123 -7.87 -12.34 -10.88
N ALA A 124 -7.79 -11.18 -10.20
CA ALA A 124 -6.53 -10.58 -9.77
C ALA A 124 -5.98 -11.17 -8.44
N GLN A 125 -6.77 -12.01 -7.75
CA GLN A 125 -6.50 -12.52 -6.40
C GLN A 125 -6.24 -11.38 -5.38
N VAL A 126 -7.02 -10.32 -5.47
CA VAL A 126 -6.93 -9.14 -4.61
C VAL A 126 -8.13 -9.08 -3.66
N SER A 127 -7.88 -8.78 -2.40
CA SER A 127 -8.91 -8.50 -1.39
C SER A 127 -8.57 -7.22 -0.63
N ILE A 128 -9.52 -6.29 -0.60
CA ILE A 128 -9.40 -5.01 0.08
C ILE A 128 -10.32 -5.04 1.29
N ARG A 129 -9.71 -5.14 2.47
CA ARG A 129 -10.40 -4.94 3.75
C ARG A 129 -10.23 -3.51 4.19
N TYR A 130 -11.32 -2.85 4.56
CA TYR A 130 -11.29 -1.45 4.98
C TYR A 130 -12.11 -1.19 6.24
N VAL A 131 -11.71 -0.15 6.95
CA VAL A 131 -12.48 0.43 8.05
C VAL A 131 -12.51 1.94 7.89
N ILE A 132 -13.64 2.53 8.23
CA ILE A 132 -13.86 3.97 8.24
C ILE A 132 -14.03 4.38 9.68
N ASP A 133 -13.23 5.33 10.14
CA ASP A 133 -13.44 5.96 11.43
C ASP A 133 -13.61 7.47 11.27
N ARG A 134 -14.67 7.99 11.89
CA ARG A 134 -14.83 9.42 12.07
C ARG A 134 -13.85 9.84 13.16
N LEU A 135 -13.03 10.86 12.91
CA LEU A 135 -11.98 11.28 13.84
C LEU A 135 -12.53 12.09 15.02
N CYS A 136 -13.49 11.50 15.74
CA CYS A 136 -14.12 12.05 16.94
C CYS A 136 -13.75 11.24 18.19
N THR A 137 -13.88 11.87 19.35
CA THR A 137 -13.67 11.24 20.67
C THR A 137 -14.90 10.46 21.15
N SER A 138 -16.11 10.83 20.70
CA SER A 138 -17.36 10.16 21.05
C SER A 138 -18.30 9.96 19.86
N SER A 139 -19.23 9.00 20.01
CA SER A 139 -20.36 8.84 19.09
C SER A 139 -21.39 9.95 19.30
N GLY A 140 -22.36 10.04 18.40
CA GLY A 140 -23.37 11.09 18.36
C GLY A 140 -23.15 12.09 17.23
N THR A 141 -23.85 13.22 17.28
CA THR A 141 -23.69 14.30 16.31
C THR A 141 -22.24 14.76 16.30
N ALA A 142 -21.65 14.88 15.10
CA ALA A 142 -20.32 15.43 14.98
C ALA A 142 -20.37 16.90 15.42
N THR A 143 -19.66 17.23 16.50
CA THR A 143 -19.54 18.60 16.98
C THR A 143 -18.09 19.02 16.86
N SER A 144 -17.85 20.31 16.64
CA SER A 144 -16.51 20.85 16.42
C SER A 144 -15.55 20.59 17.59
N THR A 145 -16.04 20.56 18.83
CA THR A 145 -15.21 20.38 20.04
C THR A 145 -14.75 18.93 20.26
N GLY A 146 -15.51 17.94 19.75
CA GLY A 146 -15.23 16.52 19.97
C GLY A 146 -14.58 15.81 18.78
N CYS A 147 -14.36 16.52 17.67
CA CYS A 147 -13.94 15.94 16.40
C CYS A 147 -12.78 16.71 15.77
N VAL A 148 -11.95 16.01 15.01
CA VAL A 148 -11.00 16.66 14.11
C VAL A 148 -11.79 17.32 12.99
N GLN A 149 -11.65 18.64 12.89
CA GLN A 149 -12.32 19.48 11.92
C GLN A 149 -11.32 20.00 10.88
N SER A 150 -11.72 19.99 9.63
CA SER A 150 -11.11 20.84 8.62
C SER A 150 -11.86 22.16 8.62
N SER A 151 -11.12 23.27 8.67
CA SER A 151 -11.70 24.60 8.50
C SER A 151 -11.07 25.24 7.27
N ALA A 152 -11.90 25.79 6.39
CA ALA A 152 -11.40 26.67 5.34
C ALA A 152 -11.26 28.06 5.95
N ALA A 153 -10.05 28.65 5.92
CA ALA A 153 -9.90 30.05 6.30
C ALA A 153 -10.78 30.91 5.37
N PRO A 154 -11.54 31.89 5.90
CA PRO A 154 -12.30 32.78 5.05
C PRO A 154 -11.33 33.51 4.11
N SER A 155 -11.61 33.47 2.80
CA SER A 155 -10.76 34.05 1.77
C SER A 155 -10.92 35.58 1.77
N GLY A 156 -10.26 36.25 2.71
CA GLY A 156 -10.23 37.71 2.82
C GLY A 156 -11.55 38.37 3.26
N GLY A 157 -11.44 39.58 3.80
CA GLY A 157 -12.57 40.42 4.19
C GLY A 157 -12.11 41.83 4.51
N THR A 158 -12.93 42.84 4.20
CA THR A 158 -12.68 44.23 4.63
C THR A 158 -12.94 44.36 6.13
N ALA A 159 -12.13 45.14 6.84
CA ALA A 159 -12.29 45.46 8.27
C ALA A 159 -13.59 46.25 8.49
N GLY A 160 -14.73 45.55 8.53
CA GLY A 160 -16.03 46.08 8.91
C GLY A 160 -16.28 45.86 10.41
N PRO A 161 -17.24 46.59 11.01
CA PRO A 161 -17.58 46.46 12.43
C PRO A 161 -18.31 45.14 12.77
N VAL A 162 -18.74 44.37 11.77
CA VAL A 162 -19.42 43.08 11.96
C VAL A 162 -18.38 41.96 11.82
N PRO A 163 -18.23 41.08 12.84
CA PRO A 163 -17.39 39.91 12.72
C PRO A 163 -17.85 39.04 11.55
N PRO A 164 -16.93 38.54 10.69
CA PRO A 164 -17.30 37.61 9.65
C PRO A 164 -17.92 36.35 10.26
N PRO A 165 -18.86 35.69 9.55
CA PRO A 165 -19.41 34.42 10.00
C PRO A 165 -18.26 33.41 10.22
N PRO A 166 -18.38 32.53 11.24
CA PRO A 166 -17.38 31.50 11.47
C PRO A 166 -17.20 30.66 10.19
N PRO A 167 -15.96 30.27 9.86
CA PRO A 167 -15.70 29.48 8.67
C PRO A 167 -16.47 28.17 8.73
N PRO A 168 -16.97 27.66 7.58
CA PRO A 168 -17.58 26.34 7.54
C PRO A 168 -16.55 25.31 7.99
N THR A 169 -16.95 24.47 8.93
CA THR A 169 -16.18 23.31 9.38
C THR A 169 -16.69 22.05 8.71
N ALA A 170 -15.78 21.11 8.47
CA ALA A 170 -16.13 19.81 7.95
C ALA A 170 -15.41 18.72 8.74
N THR A 171 -16.20 17.80 9.29
CA THR A 171 -15.68 16.71 10.11
C THR A 171 -14.79 15.81 9.26
N VAL A 172 -13.61 15.46 9.80
CA VAL A 172 -12.64 14.58 9.12
C VAL A 172 -12.96 13.11 9.40
N TYR A 173 -13.04 12.34 8.32
CA TYR A 173 -13.16 10.89 8.32
C TYR A 173 -11.87 10.30 7.78
N ARG A 174 -11.48 9.15 8.31
CA ARG A 174 -10.33 8.38 7.87
C ARG A 174 -10.80 7.05 7.31
N LEU A 175 -10.38 6.76 6.09
CA LEU A 175 -10.48 5.46 5.46
C LEU A 175 -9.12 4.76 5.58
N SER A 176 -9.09 3.64 6.28
CA SER A 176 -7.89 2.80 6.39
C SER A 176 -8.14 1.46 5.73
N MET A 177 -7.15 0.94 4.99
CA MET A 177 -7.32 -0.25 4.17
C MET A 177 -6.11 -1.19 4.33
N ARG A 178 -6.39 -2.49 4.45
CA ARG A 178 -5.43 -3.58 4.25
C ARG A 178 -5.77 -4.27 2.93
N ILE A 179 -4.84 -4.21 1.99
CA ILE A 179 -4.99 -4.76 0.65
C ILE A 179 -4.09 -5.98 0.58
N SER A 180 -4.69 -7.14 0.43
CA SER A 180 -4.01 -8.42 0.26
C SER A 180 -4.03 -8.83 -1.20
N GLY A 181 -2.89 -9.25 -1.73
CA GLY A 181 -2.74 -9.73 -3.10
C GLY A 181 -2.06 -11.10 -3.19
N PRO A 182 -1.67 -11.51 -4.40
CA PRO A 182 -0.91 -12.75 -4.61
C PRO A 182 0.34 -12.84 -3.72
N ARG A 183 0.72 -14.07 -3.37
CA ARG A 183 1.92 -14.40 -2.58
C ARG A 183 1.96 -13.72 -1.20
N ASP A 184 0.80 -13.57 -0.57
CA ASP A 184 0.64 -12.94 0.74
C ASP A 184 1.19 -11.50 0.79
N THR A 185 1.23 -10.82 -0.36
CA THR A 185 1.64 -9.41 -0.42
C THR A 185 0.57 -8.57 0.25
N GLN A 186 0.96 -7.77 1.24
CA GLN A 186 0.06 -6.84 1.92
C GLN A 186 0.51 -5.40 1.77
N VAL A 187 -0.44 -4.53 1.50
CA VAL A 187 -0.26 -3.08 1.48
C VAL A 187 -1.29 -2.43 2.38
N PHE A 188 -0.83 -1.48 3.18
CA PHE A 188 -1.70 -0.65 4.00
C PHE A 188 -1.74 0.74 3.40
N VAL A 189 -2.96 1.24 3.16
CA VAL A 189 -3.21 2.57 2.60
C VAL A 189 -4.20 3.28 3.49
N GLN A 190 -4.00 4.58 3.67
CA GLN A 190 -4.88 5.43 4.44
C GLN A 190 -5.19 6.70 3.65
N SER A 191 -6.44 7.10 3.64
CA SER A 191 -6.91 8.36 3.06
C SER A 191 -7.84 9.07 4.05
N THR A 192 -7.89 10.39 3.98
CA THR A 192 -8.79 11.21 4.78
C THR A 192 -9.68 12.05 3.88
N PHE A 193 -10.95 12.14 4.22
CA PHE A 193 -11.91 12.99 3.51
C PHE A 193 -12.78 13.72 4.52
N THR A 194 -13.35 14.85 4.10
CA THR A 194 -14.20 15.68 4.93
C THR A 194 -15.63 15.61 4.46
N LYS A 195 -16.56 15.56 5.41
CA LYS A 195 -18.00 15.74 5.13
C LYS A 195 -18.41 17.08 5.76
N PRO A 196 -19.03 18.00 5.00
CA PRO A 196 -19.65 19.19 5.60
C PRO A 196 -20.69 18.74 6.62
N ASP A 197 -20.67 19.37 7.80
CA ASP A 197 -21.68 19.15 8.83
C ASP A 197 -23.06 19.69 8.41
#